data_AF-A0A7L2RXX7-F1
#
_entry.id   AF-A0A7L2RXX7-F1
#
_cell.length_a   1.000
_cell.length_b   1.000
_cell.length_c   1.000
_cell.angle_alpha   90.00
_cell.angle_beta   90.00
_cell.angle_gamma   90.00
#
_symmetry.space_group_name_H-M   'P 1'
#
loop_
_entity.id
_entity.type
_entity.pdbx_description
1 polymer ?
#
loop_
_entity_poly.entity_id
_entity_poly.type
_entity_poly.pdbx_seq_one_letter_code
_entity_poly.pdbx_strand_id
1 'polypeptide(L)'
;ILGGGSALLPAPIPPILLEEKEKLTKMLASRGAAIQELNIVRKSLSMLKGGGLAQLAYPAQVVGLILSDVIGDPLDIIASGPTAASSHSVQDCLQILAKYNLLHNLPKSVETVLSSSPTKPTATENYSHVSNFIIGSNTLALDEAKHHAEGLGYTALVLSAAIHGEVNRVATLYCQLIQLVCLGFAGLGEGPLSDEVRGDLLQLAEELEIPGLDLAKFLQALQGLGPERPVCILAGGETTVQLQGTGKGGRNQELVLRVGLGLHRAQAREASSPQGRCEIIFFSGGTDGQDGPTEAAGAFCNPGLVAEALQEGLDVEAFLSNNNSYTFFSQFKGGHHLLVTGLTGTNVMDIQAILIRAV
;
A
#
# COMPACT_ATOMS: atom_id res chain seq x y z
N ILE A 1 9.69 -13.33 -11.43
CA ILE A 1 9.10 -12.03 -11.83
C ILE A 1 9.07 -11.17 -10.59
N LEU A 2 9.67 -9.98 -10.65
CA LEU A 2 9.80 -9.04 -9.53
C LEU A 2 9.26 -7.67 -9.96
N GLY A 3 9.08 -6.77 -8.98
CA GLY A 3 8.87 -5.35 -9.20
C GLY A 3 9.88 -4.74 -10.16
N GLY A 4 9.47 -3.69 -10.89
CA GLY A 4 10.32 -3.01 -11.89
C GLY A 4 10.48 -3.74 -13.24
N GLY A 5 10.00 -4.98 -13.37
CA GLY A 5 10.08 -5.75 -14.63
C GLY A 5 9.47 -5.04 -15.85
N SER A 6 8.48 -4.18 -15.64
CA SER A 6 7.85 -3.36 -16.69
C SER A 6 8.86 -2.47 -17.45
N ALA A 7 9.86 -1.94 -16.74
CA ALA A 7 10.90 -1.07 -17.29
C ALA A 7 12.12 -1.87 -17.80
N LEU A 8 12.50 -2.94 -17.11
CA LEU A 8 13.63 -3.79 -17.49
C LEU A 8 13.36 -4.64 -18.75
N LEU A 9 12.09 -4.94 -19.04
CA LEU A 9 11.66 -5.71 -20.22
C LEU A 9 10.69 -4.90 -21.09
N PRO A 10 11.13 -3.81 -21.75
CA PRO A 10 10.24 -2.91 -22.48
C PRO A 10 9.71 -3.54 -23.78
N ALA A 11 10.54 -4.33 -24.47
CA ALA A 11 10.28 -5.11 -25.69
C ALA A 11 9.16 -4.54 -26.59
N PRO A 12 9.41 -3.42 -27.30
CA PRO A 12 8.45 -2.84 -28.24
C PRO A 12 8.09 -3.82 -29.36
N ILE A 13 6.86 -3.75 -29.88
CA ILE A 13 6.42 -4.52 -31.05
C ILE A 13 7.03 -3.90 -32.31
N PRO A 14 7.84 -4.60 -33.12
CA PRO A 14 8.34 -4.07 -34.38
C PRO A 14 7.21 -3.62 -35.31
N PRO A 15 7.33 -2.46 -35.98
CA PRO A 15 8.53 -1.64 -36.13
C PRO A 15 8.69 -0.52 -35.08
N ILE A 16 7.97 -0.55 -33.96
CA ILE A 16 8.07 0.49 -32.92
C ILE A 16 9.46 0.47 -32.29
N LEU A 17 10.09 1.64 -32.19
CA LEU A 17 11.37 1.82 -31.50
C LEU A 17 11.17 2.10 -30.00
N LEU A 18 12.20 1.84 -29.20
CA LEU A 18 12.15 2.10 -27.77
C LEU A 18 11.90 3.58 -27.48
N GLU A 19 12.56 4.47 -28.24
CA GLU A 19 12.46 5.92 -28.12
C GLU A 19 11.02 6.41 -28.39
N GLU A 20 10.33 5.78 -29.35
CA GLU A 20 8.93 6.10 -29.66
C GLU A 20 8.00 5.72 -28.50
N LYS A 21 8.22 4.54 -27.92
CA LYS A 21 7.47 4.05 -26.77
C LYS A 21 7.69 4.92 -25.52
N GLU A 22 8.93 5.32 -25.27
CA GLU A 22 9.27 6.24 -24.18
C GLU A 22 8.63 7.62 -24.37
N LYS A 23 8.73 8.17 -25.59
CA LYS A 23 8.15 9.48 -25.91
C LYS A 23 6.63 9.49 -25.70
N LEU A 24 5.92 8.47 -26.17
CA LEU A 24 4.48 8.36 -25.98
C LEU A 24 4.11 8.25 -24.50
N THR A 25 4.85 7.45 -23.73
CA THR A 25 4.63 7.30 -22.28
C THR A 25 4.83 8.63 -21.56
N LYS A 26 5.89 9.39 -21.90
CA LYS A 26 6.16 10.73 -21.34
C LYS A 26 5.07 11.73 -21.70
N MET A 27 4.55 11.68 -22.93
CA MET A 27 3.46 12.56 -23.38
C MET A 27 2.15 12.30 -22.63
N LEU A 28 1.81 11.03 -22.38
CA LEU A 28 0.65 10.67 -21.57
C LEU A 28 0.82 11.15 -20.12
N ALA A 29 1.98 10.89 -19.53
CA ALA A 29 2.28 11.33 -18.17
C ALA A 29 2.21 12.85 -18.03
N SER A 30 2.76 13.62 -18.99
CA SER A 30 2.70 15.09 -18.99
C SER A 30 1.29 15.66 -19.16
N ARG A 31 0.33 14.83 -19.61
CA ARG A 31 -1.09 15.20 -19.74
C ARG A 31 -1.93 14.69 -18.56
N GLY A 32 -1.31 14.16 -17.50
CA GLY A 32 -2.00 13.67 -16.31
C GLY A 32 -2.70 12.33 -16.52
N ALA A 33 -2.18 11.46 -17.38
CA ALA A 33 -2.66 10.09 -17.49
C ALA A 33 -2.44 9.33 -16.18
N ALA A 34 -3.46 8.60 -15.74
CA ALA A 34 -3.35 7.74 -14.57
C ALA A 34 -2.37 6.60 -14.83
N ILE A 35 -1.75 6.05 -13.79
CA ILE A 35 -0.74 5.00 -13.93
C ILE A 35 -1.32 3.74 -14.60
N GLN A 36 -2.59 3.43 -14.34
CA GLN A 36 -3.32 2.33 -14.98
C GLN A 36 -3.44 2.55 -16.49
N GLU A 37 -3.73 3.78 -16.92
CA GLU A 37 -3.81 4.13 -18.34
C GLU A 37 -2.45 4.04 -19.03
N LEU A 38 -1.39 4.52 -18.35
CA LEU A 38 -0.01 4.36 -18.81
C LEU A 38 0.35 2.87 -18.95
N ASN A 39 -0.07 2.01 -18.01
CA ASN A 39 0.18 0.57 -18.06
C ASN A 39 -0.52 -0.09 -19.25
N ILE A 40 -1.78 0.26 -19.52
CA ILE A 40 -2.55 -0.28 -20.64
C ILE A 40 -1.87 0.04 -21.97
N VAL A 41 -1.47 1.30 -22.18
CA VAL A 41 -0.76 1.70 -23.41
C VAL A 41 0.60 1.01 -23.52
N ARG A 42 1.40 1.00 -22.43
CA ARG A 42 2.72 0.34 -22.43
C ARG A 42 2.65 -1.16 -22.71
N LYS A 43 1.60 -1.84 -22.22
CA LYS A 43 1.32 -3.27 -22.45
C LYS A 43 0.95 -3.51 -23.91
N SER A 44 0.02 -2.72 -24.46
CA SER A 44 -0.46 -2.83 -25.85
C SER A 44 0.64 -2.64 -26.90
N LEU A 45 1.72 -1.94 -26.55
CA LEU A 45 2.86 -1.69 -27.43
C LEU A 45 4.06 -2.58 -27.08
N SER A 46 3.85 -3.75 -26.48
CA SER A 46 4.93 -4.66 -26.08
C SER A 46 4.72 -6.09 -26.55
N MET A 47 5.78 -6.72 -27.03
CA MET A 47 5.75 -8.14 -27.40
C MET A 47 5.71 -9.08 -26.20
N LEU A 48 6.27 -8.66 -25.05
CA LEU A 48 6.46 -9.56 -23.90
C LEU A 48 5.41 -9.39 -22.82
N LYS A 49 4.72 -8.25 -22.75
CA LYS A 49 3.73 -7.94 -21.71
C LYS A 49 2.37 -8.55 -22.07
N GLY A 50 1.46 -8.62 -21.10
CA GLY A 50 0.08 -9.09 -21.32
C GLY A 50 -0.01 -10.53 -21.85
N GLY A 51 0.89 -11.40 -21.40
CA GLY A 51 0.95 -12.81 -21.79
C GLY A 51 1.88 -13.09 -22.96
N GLY A 52 2.42 -12.06 -23.60
CA GLY A 52 3.26 -12.21 -24.80
C GLY A 52 4.52 -13.05 -24.59
N LEU A 53 5.16 -12.99 -23.41
CA LEU A 53 6.29 -13.88 -23.10
C LEU A 53 5.85 -15.35 -23.04
N ALA A 54 4.71 -15.63 -22.40
CA ALA A 54 4.16 -16.98 -22.36
C ALA A 54 3.76 -17.49 -23.75
N GLN A 55 3.20 -16.63 -24.60
CA GLN A 55 2.85 -16.97 -25.97
C GLN A 55 4.08 -17.32 -26.81
N LEU A 56 5.14 -16.51 -26.73
CA LEU A 56 6.38 -16.75 -27.46
C LEU A 56 7.12 -18.01 -26.98
N ALA A 57 6.95 -18.38 -25.71
CA ALA A 57 7.54 -19.60 -25.17
C ALA A 57 6.80 -20.87 -25.60
N TYR A 58 5.55 -20.78 -26.06
CA TYR A 58 4.78 -21.94 -26.50
C TYR A 58 5.51 -22.70 -27.61
N PRO A 59 5.62 -24.05 -27.54
CA PRO A 59 4.92 -24.96 -26.62
C PRO A 59 5.67 -25.33 -25.33
N ALA A 60 6.80 -24.69 -25.02
CA ALA A 60 7.58 -25.02 -23.81
C ALA A 60 6.81 -24.66 -22.53
N GLN A 61 6.95 -25.46 -21.48
CA GLN A 61 6.33 -25.18 -20.17
C GLN A 61 6.94 -23.92 -19.55
N VAL A 62 6.08 -23.03 -19.02
CA VAL A 62 6.48 -21.80 -18.34
C VAL A 62 6.08 -21.88 -16.87
N VAL A 63 7.07 -21.78 -15.98
CA VAL A 63 6.85 -21.68 -14.53
C VAL A 63 7.26 -20.30 -14.05
N GLY A 64 6.29 -19.46 -13.70
CA GLY A 64 6.51 -18.12 -13.17
C GLY A 64 6.56 -18.14 -11.66
N LEU A 65 7.71 -17.80 -11.07
CA LEU A 65 7.82 -17.53 -9.64
C LEU A 65 7.77 -16.02 -9.42
N ILE A 66 6.81 -15.53 -8.64
CA ILE A 66 6.41 -14.11 -8.63
C ILE A 66 6.53 -13.54 -7.22
N LEU A 67 7.16 -12.38 -7.12
CA LEU A 67 7.21 -11.56 -5.92
C LEU A 67 6.38 -10.30 -6.21
N SER A 68 5.27 -10.16 -5.50
CA SER A 68 4.24 -9.15 -5.76
C SER A 68 4.47 -7.89 -4.91
N ASP A 69 4.63 -6.77 -5.60
CA ASP A 69 4.69 -5.42 -5.06
C ASP A 69 3.39 -4.64 -5.36
N VAL A 70 2.28 -5.35 -5.60
CA VAL A 70 0.99 -4.75 -6.00
C VAL A 70 -0.13 -5.26 -5.10
N ILE A 71 -0.96 -4.36 -4.61
CA ILE A 71 -2.14 -4.67 -3.80
C ILE A 71 -3.04 -5.69 -4.52
N GLY A 72 -3.41 -6.76 -3.80
CA GLY A 72 -4.31 -7.83 -4.28
C GLY A 72 -3.63 -8.89 -5.16
N ASP A 73 -2.32 -8.79 -5.37
CA ASP A 73 -1.51 -9.71 -6.18
C ASP A 73 -2.02 -10.03 -7.61
N PRO A 74 -2.54 -9.05 -8.39
CA PRO A 74 -3.05 -9.28 -9.74
C PRO A 74 -1.94 -9.64 -10.74
N LEU A 75 -1.92 -10.90 -11.19
CA LEU A 75 -0.89 -11.45 -12.09
C LEU A 75 -0.74 -10.70 -13.42
N ASP A 76 -1.82 -10.14 -13.95
CA ASP A 76 -1.82 -9.40 -15.22
C ASP A 76 -1.25 -7.98 -15.09
N ILE A 77 -1.16 -7.47 -13.86
CA ILE A 77 -0.61 -6.14 -13.55
C ILE A 77 0.85 -6.26 -13.09
N ILE A 78 1.20 -7.25 -12.27
CA ILE A 78 2.57 -7.45 -11.77
C ILE A 78 3.54 -7.57 -12.95
N ALA A 79 4.54 -6.68 -13.01
CA ALA A 79 5.47 -6.55 -14.14
C ALA A 79 4.79 -6.45 -15.52
N SER A 80 3.55 -5.95 -15.59
CA SER A 80 2.68 -5.94 -16.78
C SER A 80 2.28 -7.33 -17.30
N GLY A 81 2.29 -8.35 -16.43
CA GLY A 81 1.78 -9.69 -16.69
C GLY A 81 2.40 -10.38 -17.91
N PRO A 82 3.72 -10.59 -17.98
CA PRO A 82 4.33 -11.19 -19.17
C PRO A 82 3.91 -12.65 -19.38
N THR A 83 3.53 -13.34 -18.31
CA THR A 83 3.09 -14.75 -18.31
C THR A 83 1.61 -14.91 -17.92
N ALA A 84 0.84 -13.82 -17.93
CA ALA A 84 -0.57 -13.84 -17.55
C ALA A 84 -1.40 -13.20 -18.67
N ALA A 85 -2.60 -13.73 -18.92
CA ALA A 85 -3.50 -13.16 -19.90
C ALA A 85 -3.82 -11.70 -19.57
N SER A 86 -3.83 -10.83 -20.59
CA SER A 86 -4.25 -9.45 -20.40
C SER A 86 -5.76 -9.35 -20.22
N SER A 87 -6.21 -8.61 -19.20
CA SER A 87 -7.60 -8.18 -19.03
C SER A 87 -8.01 -7.04 -19.98
N HIS A 88 -7.04 -6.39 -20.62
CA HIS A 88 -7.25 -5.23 -21.49
C HIS A 88 -7.02 -5.55 -22.97
N SER A 89 -7.78 -4.87 -23.81
CA SER A 89 -7.78 -4.94 -25.26
C SER A 89 -7.04 -3.76 -25.90
N VAL A 90 -6.73 -3.88 -27.19
CA VAL A 90 -6.20 -2.76 -27.99
C VAL A 90 -7.19 -1.60 -28.09
N GLN A 91 -8.50 -1.88 -27.97
CA GLN A 91 -9.52 -0.84 -27.97
C GLN A 91 -9.38 0.09 -26.76
N ASP A 92 -9.02 -0.45 -25.59
CA ASP A 92 -8.80 0.34 -24.38
C ASP A 92 -7.61 1.31 -24.58
N CYS A 93 -6.54 0.83 -25.24
CA CYS A 93 -5.41 1.67 -25.63
C CYS A 93 -5.85 2.82 -26.55
N LEU A 94 -6.64 2.53 -27.58
CA LEU A 94 -7.15 3.56 -28.51
C LEU A 94 -8.04 4.58 -27.81
N GLN A 95 -8.90 4.15 -26.88
CA GLN A 95 -9.74 5.04 -26.08
C GLN A 95 -8.90 5.97 -25.19
N ILE A 96 -7.84 5.46 -24.55
CA ILE A 96 -6.92 6.28 -23.75
C ILE A 96 -6.21 7.31 -24.65
N LEU A 97 -5.68 6.88 -25.81
CA LEU A 97 -5.01 7.79 -26.74
C LEU A 97 -5.98 8.86 -27.28
N ALA A 98 -7.25 8.53 -27.47
CA ALA A 98 -8.30 9.47 -27.84
C ALA A 98 -8.60 10.46 -26.71
N LYS A 99 -8.79 9.97 -25.47
CA LYS A 99 -9.03 10.77 -24.26
C LYS A 99 -7.97 11.87 -24.10
N TYR A 100 -6.71 11.53 -24.39
CA TYR A 100 -5.60 12.47 -24.29
C TYR A 100 -5.29 13.21 -25.59
N ASN A 101 -6.10 13.15 -26.66
CA ASN A 101 -5.87 13.83 -27.94
C ASN A 101 -4.49 13.51 -28.56
N LEU A 102 -4.10 12.24 -28.58
CA LEU A 102 -2.82 11.77 -29.11
C LEU A 102 -2.94 11.02 -30.44
N LEU A 103 -4.14 10.58 -30.83
CA LEU A 103 -4.35 9.80 -32.05
C LEU A 103 -3.78 10.44 -33.32
N HIS A 104 -3.81 11.77 -33.42
CA HIS A 104 -3.33 12.49 -34.61
C HIS A 104 -1.82 12.80 -34.61
N ASN A 105 -1.10 12.42 -33.56
CA ASN A 105 0.34 12.70 -33.41
C ASN A 105 1.11 11.41 -33.04
N LEU A 106 0.59 10.26 -33.47
CA LEU A 106 1.25 8.99 -33.26
C LEU A 106 2.35 8.79 -34.32
N PRO A 107 3.49 8.19 -33.96
CA PRO A 107 4.42 7.70 -34.95
C PRO A 107 3.76 6.64 -35.83
N LYS A 108 4.12 6.61 -37.11
CA LYS A 108 3.54 5.68 -38.11
C LYS A 108 3.74 4.21 -37.73
N SER A 109 4.82 3.88 -37.01
CA SER A 109 5.08 2.56 -36.45
C SER A 109 4.00 2.13 -35.45
N VAL A 110 3.62 3.03 -34.53
CA VAL A 110 2.59 2.82 -33.51
C VAL A 110 1.20 2.69 -34.16
N GLU A 111 0.87 3.56 -35.11
CA GLU A 111 -0.39 3.47 -35.87
C GLU A 111 -0.53 2.13 -36.60
N THR A 112 0.55 1.66 -37.21
CA THR A 112 0.58 0.38 -37.92
C THR A 112 0.30 -0.78 -36.96
N VAL A 113 0.98 -0.83 -35.81
CA VAL A 113 0.77 -1.89 -34.81
C VAL A 113 -0.66 -1.88 -34.27
N LEU A 114 -1.18 -0.70 -33.90
CA LEU A 114 -2.53 -0.59 -33.33
C LEU A 114 -3.63 -0.92 -34.36
N SER A 115 -3.42 -0.61 -35.64
CA SER A 115 -4.39 -0.89 -36.72
C SER A 115 -4.36 -2.36 -37.18
N SER A 116 -3.21 -3.01 -37.07
CA SER A 116 -3.01 -4.42 -37.45
C SER A 116 -3.43 -5.42 -36.37
N SER A 117 -3.65 -4.95 -35.15
CA SER A 117 -4.07 -5.78 -34.04
C SER A 117 -5.55 -6.15 -34.17
N PRO A 118 -5.93 -7.43 -33.98
CA PRO A 118 -7.32 -7.85 -34.11
C PRO A 118 -8.22 -7.15 -33.08
N THR A 119 -9.35 -6.61 -33.54
CA THR A 119 -10.36 -5.89 -32.73
C THR A 119 -11.21 -6.79 -31.84
N LYS A 120 -11.09 -8.11 -31.99
CA LYS A 120 -11.67 -9.13 -31.11
C LYS A 120 -10.54 -9.93 -30.49
N PRO A 121 -10.63 -10.36 -29.22
CA PRO A 121 -9.66 -11.30 -28.67
C PRO A 121 -9.61 -12.51 -29.60
N THR A 122 -8.47 -12.72 -30.22
CA THR A 122 -8.14 -13.92 -31.01
C THR A 122 -8.45 -15.15 -30.17
N ALA A 123 -8.90 -16.23 -30.83
CA ALA A 123 -9.27 -17.51 -30.23
C ALA A 123 -8.53 -17.77 -28.92
N THR A 124 -9.27 -17.97 -27.82
CA THR A 124 -8.78 -18.07 -26.43
C THR A 124 -7.33 -18.50 -26.38
N GLU A 125 -6.45 -17.51 -26.19
CA GLU A 125 -5.02 -17.71 -26.13
C GLU A 125 -4.71 -18.84 -25.14
N ASN A 126 -4.01 -19.87 -25.61
CA ASN A 126 -3.79 -21.06 -24.81
C ASN A 126 -2.65 -20.83 -23.82
N TYR A 127 -3.00 -20.64 -22.55
CA TYR A 127 -2.05 -20.51 -21.44
C TYR A 127 -1.92 -21.80 -20.61
N SER A 128 -2.39 -22.95 -21.11
CA SER A 128 -2.35 -24.23 -20.36
C SER A 128 -0.94 -24.73 -20.04
N HIS A 129 0.09 -24.28 -20.76
CA HIS A 129 1.50 -24.58 -20.48
C HIS A 129 2.12 -23.67 -19.40
N VAL A 130 1.35 -22.73 -18.85
CA VAL A 130 1.83 -21.74 -17.89
C VAL A 130 1.33 -22.05 -16.48
N SER A 131 2.24 -21.99 -15.50
CA SER A 131 1.91 -22.04 -14.09
C SER A 131 2.59 -20.89 -13.38
N ASN A 132 1.80 -19.98 -12.80
CA ASN A 132 2.29 -18.82 -12.05
C ASN A 132 2.08 -19.06 -10.56
N PHE A 133 3.12 -18.85 -9.76
CA PHE A 133 3.13 -19.00 -8.31
C PHE A 133 3.61 -17.71 -7.68
N ILE A 134 2.79 -17.13 -6.80
CA ILE A 134 3.20 -16.04 -5.93
C ILE A 134 3.99 -16.66 -4.79
N ILE A 135 5.29 -16.35 -4.72
CA ILE A 135 6.23 -16.85 -3.72
C ILE A 135 6.62 -15.78 -2.70
N GLY A 136 6.18 -14.53 -2.92
CA GLY A 136 6.29 -13.44 -1.96
C GLY A 136 5.21 -12.40 -2.25
N SER A 137 4.50 -11.99 -1.21
CA SER A 137 3.51 -10.91 -1.27
C SER A 137 3.28 -10.34 0.14
N ASN A 138 2.52 -9.27 0.22
CA ASN A 138 2.19 -8.64 1.50
C ASN A 138 1.39 -9.60 2.40
N THR A 139 0.44 -10.34 1.81
CA THR A 139 -0.32 -11.39 2.52
C THR A 139 0.59 -12.43 3.16
N LEU A 140 1.58 -12.96 2.41
CA LEU A 140 2.53 -13.93 2.94
C LEU A 140 3.39 -13.35 4.08
N ALA A 141 3.79 -12.08 3.95
CA ALA A 141 4.55 -11.41 5.01
C ALA A 141 3.70 -11.17 6.27
N LEU A 142 2.41 -10.83 6.11
CA LEU A 142 1.47 -10.66 7.22
C LEU A 142 1.13 -11.97 7.91
N ASP A 143 0.99 -13.07 7.17
CA ASP A 143 0.74 -14.39 7.73
C ASP A 143 1.92 -14.84 8.61
N GLU A 144 3.16 -14.60 8.16
CA GLU A 144 4.36 -14.90 8.97
C GLU A 144 4.47 -13.96 10.18
N ALA A 145 4.21 -12.66 10.01
CA ALA A 145 4.18 -11.70 11.12
C ALA A 145 3.13 -12.08 12.18
N LYS A 146 1.95 -12.56 11.73
CA LYS A 146 0.89 -13.04 12.61
C LYS A 146 1.35 -14.27 13.38
N HIS A 147 1.90 -15.26 12.69
CA HIS A 147 2.41 -16.47 13.33
C HIS A 147 3.48 -16.16 14.37
N HIS A 148 4.39 -15.24 14.06
CA HIS A 148 5.42 -14.79 14.99
C HIS A 148 4.82 -14.09 16.22
N ALA A 149 3.85 -13.18 16.03
CA ALA A 149 3.17 -12.49 17.12
C ALA A 149 2.41 -13.46 18.04
N GLU A 150 1.73 -14.47 17.47
CA GLU A 150 1.09 -15.54 18.26
C GLU A 150 2.10 -16.35 19.07
N GLY A 151 3.26 -16.66 18.48
CA GLY A 151 4.38 -17.32 19.17
C GLY A 151 4.95 -16.50 20.33
N LEU A 152 4.84 -15.17 20.28
CA LEU A 152 5.19 -14.24 21.37
C LEU A 152 4.07 -14.06 22.41
N GLY A 153 2.93 -14.74 22.24
CA GLY A 153 1.80 -14.71 23.19
C GLY A 153 0.77 -13.62 22.93
N TYR A 154 0.84 -12.92 21.80
CA TYR A 154 -0.19 -11.98 21.39
C TYR A 154 -1.41 -12.71 20.82
N THR A 155 -2.60 -12.15 21.02
CA THR A 155 -3.71 -12.47 20.13
C THR A 155 -3.55 -11.64 18.87
N ALA A 156 -3.17 -12.28 17.76
CA ALA A 156 -2.86 -11.60 16.51
C ALA A 156 -4.03 -11.63 15.51
N LEU A 157 -4.34 -10.48 14.93
CA LEU A 157 -5.39 -10.33 13.92
C LEU A 157 -4.83 -9.56 12.72
N VAL A 158 -5.18 -9.99 11.51
CA VAL A 158 -4.86 -9.24 10.28
C VAL A 158 -6.10 -8.44 9.89
N LEU A 159 -5.96 -7.12 9.81
CA LEU A 159 -7.00 -6.18 9.42
C LEU A 159 -7.26 -6.25 7.90
N SER A 160 -6.20 -6.07 7.11
CA SER A 160 -6.21 -6.22 5.65
C SER A 160 -4.77 -6.22 5.12
N ALA A 161 -4.56 -6.87 3.96
CA ALA A 161 -3.33 -6.80 3.17
C ALA A 161 -3.40 -5.77 2.02
N ALA A 162 -4.45 -4.94 2.02
CA ALA A 162 -4.78 -4.00 0.96
C ALA A 162 -5.11 -2.59 1.48
N ILE A 163 -4.54 -2.20 2.64
CA ILE A 163 -4.64 -0.83 3.16
C ILE A 163 -4.12 0.13 2.09
N HIS A 164 -4.94 1.09 1.72
CA HIS A 164 -4.58 2.11 0.74
C HIS A 164 -5.35 3.40 1.04
N GLY A 165 -5.03 4.44 0.27
CA GLY A 165 -5.62 5.76 0.42
C GLY A 165 -4.64 6.78 0.97
N GLU A 166 -5.16 7.97 1.26
CA GLU A 166 -4.36 9.09 1.74
C GLU A 166 -4.05 8.92 3.24
N VAL A 167 -2.80 9.22 3.61
CA VAL A 167 -2.23 8.90 4.92
C VAL A 167 -2.99 9.53 6.10
N ASN A 168 -3.59 10.71 5.95
CA ASN A 168 -4.40 11.35 6.98
C ASN A 168 -5.69 10.58 7.28
N ARG A 169 -6.32 10.05 6.22
CA ARG A 169 -7.53 9.25 6.33
C ARG A 169 -7.22 7.90 6.98
N VAL A 170 -6.16 7.23 6.55
CA VAL A 170 -5.70 5.97 7.13
C VAL A 170 -5.25 6.15 8.60
N ALA A 171 -4.61 7.27 8.95
CA ALA A 171 -4.27 7.57 10.34
C ALA A 171 -5.52 7.67 11.24
N THR A 172 -6.59 8.30 10.75
CA THR A 172 -7.87 8.39 11.47
C THR A 172 -8.46 7.00 11.73
N LEU A 173 -8.40 6.11 10.72
CA LEU A 173 -8.86 4.72 10.83
C LEU A 173 -8.13 4.00 11.96
N TYR A 174 -6.80 4.10 12.01
CA TYR A 174 -6.02 3.48 13.08
C TYR A 174 -6.28 4.09 14.46
N CYS A 175 -6.46 5.41 14.56
CA CYS A 175 -6.78 6.06 15.83
C CYS A 175 -8.13 5.57 16.39
N GLN A 176 -9.16 5.49 15.56
CA GLN A 176 -10.48 4.99 15.95
C GLN A 176 -10.43 3.51 16.31
N LEU A 177 -9.68 2.70 15.56
CA LEU A 177 -9.49 1.29 15.86
C LEU A 177 -8.83 1.08 17.23
N ILE A 178 -7.75 1.81 17.50
CA ILE A 178 -7.06 1.80 18.79
C ILE A 178 -8.01 2.21 19.91
N GLN A 179 -8.79 3.27 19.70
CA GLN A 179 -9.77 3.75 20.70
C GLN A 179 -10.83 2.68 21.02
N LEU A 180 -11.38 1.98 20.01
CA LEU A 180 -12.35 0.90 20.24
C LEU A 180 -11.76 -0.26 21.04
N VAL A 181 -10.53 -0.68 20.74
CA VAL A 181 -9.88 -1.76 21.49
C VAL A 181 -9.64 -1.35 22.94
N CYS A 182 -9.16 -0.11 23.17
CA CYS A 182 -8.96 0.41 24.52
C CYS A 182 -10.27 0.53 25.32
N LEU A 183 -11.36 0.95 24.67
CA LEU A 183 -12.70 0.96 25.27
C LEU A 183 -13.15 -0.45 25.67
N GLY A 184 -12.94 -1.43 24.79
CA GLY A 184 -13.21 -2.84 25.07
C GLY A 184 -12.46 -3.34 26.31
N PHE A 185 -11.15 -3.10 26.39
CA PHE A 185 -10.32 -3.48 27.55
C PHE A 185 -10.71 -2.77 28.84
N ALA A 186 -11.24 -1.55 28.76
CA ALA A 186 -11.74 -0.82 29.91
C ALA A 186 -13.15 -1.26 30.37
N GLY A 187 -13.78 -2.25 29.71
CA GLY A 187 -15.15 -2.67 29.97
C GLY A 187 -16.21 -1.67 29.47
N LEU A 188 -15.82 -0.77 28.57
CA LEU A 188 -16.65 0.28 27.96
C LEU A 188 -16.91 0.01 26.47
N GLY A 189 -16.84 -1.26 26.04
CA GLY A 189 -17.06 -1.68 24.65
C GLY A 189 -18.51 -1.59 24.16
N GLU A 190 -19.44 -1.31 25.07
CA GLU A 190 -20.85 -1.04 24.78
C GLU A 190 -21.24 0.32 25.37
N GLY A 191 -22.03 1.08 24.62
CA GLY A 191 -22.56 2.38 25.04
C GLY A 191 -22.27 3.50 24.04
N PRO A 192 -22.80 4.71 24.29
CA PRO A 192 -22.88 5.78 23.29
C PRO A 192 -21.53 6.15 22.67
N LEU A 193 -20.48 6.20 23.49
CA LEU A 193 -19.13 6.54 23.03
C LEU A 193 -18.55 5.43 22.13
N SER A 194 -18.66 4.16 22.52
CA SER A 194 -18.19 3.06 21.68
C SER A 194 -19.02 2.93 20.40
N ASP A 195 -20.30 3.25 20.43
CA ASP A 195 -21.18 3.19 19.27
C ASP A 195 -20.88 4.34 18.28
N GLU A 196 -20.59 5.54 18.79
CA GLU A 196 -20.14 6.69 17.99
C GLU A 196 -18.81 6.37 17.27
N VAL A 197 -17.78 5.95 18.02
CA VAL A 197 -16.47 5.59 17.42
C VAL A 197 -16.62 4.45 16.41
N ARG A 198 -17.49 3.47 16.68
CA ARG A 198 -17.77 2.36 15.74
C ARG A 198 -18.46 2.86 14.47
N GLY A 199 -19.42 3.76 14.60
CA GLY A 199 -20.11 4.38 13.47
C GLY A 199 -19.15 5.14 12.57
N ASP A 200 -18.31 6.00 13.16
CA ASP A 200 -17.32 6.77 12.41
C ASP A 200 -16.29 5.86 11.71
N LEU A 201 -15.86 4.78 12.38
CA LEU A 201 -14.92 3.82 11.80
C LEU A 201 -15.52 3.08 10.59
N LEU A 202 -16.80 2.69 10.67
CA LEU A 202 -17.52 2.04 9.56
C LEU A 202 -17.65 2.99 8.37
N GLN A 203 -18.04 4.24 8.62
CA GLN A 203 -18.13 5.26 7.56
C GLN A 203 -16.76 5.49 6.90
N LEU A 204 -15.70 5.61 7.69
CA LEU A 204 -14.35 5.81 7.18
C LEU A 204 -13.86 4.62 6.35
N ALA A 205 -14.16 3.39 6.78
CA ALA A 205 -13.82 2.18 6.05
C ALA A 205 -14.55 2.09 4.69
N GLU A 206 -15.83 2.50 4.64
CA GLU A 206 -16.60 2.59 3.40
C GLU A 206 -16.01 3.62 2.44
N GLU A 207 -15.70 4.82 2.94
CA GLU A 207 -15.10 5.89 2.13
C GLU A 207 -13.68 5.58 1.63
N LEU A 208 -12.94 4.68 2.32
CA LEU A 208 -11.61 4.22 1.88
C LEU A 208 -11.67 3.02 0.93
N GLU A 209 -12.83 2.35 0.80
CA GLU A 209 -13.05 1.21 -0.11
C GLU A 209 -11.97 0.11 -0.03
N ILE A 210 -11.44 -0.17 1.17
CA ILE A 210 -10.31 -1.09 1.37
C ILE A 210 -10.69 -2.53 0.95
N PRO A 211 -10.03 -3.12 -0.06
CA PRO A 211 -10.34 -4.48 -0.49
C PRO A 211 -10.14 -5.49 0.63
N GLY A 212 -11.08 -6.43 0.75
CA GLY A 212 -11.00 -7.53 1.70
C GLY A 212 -11.16 -7.14 3.17
N LEU A 213 -11.40 -5.86 3.49
CA LEU A 213 -11.69 -5.43 4.85
C LEU A 213 -13.13 -5.76 5.24
N ASP A 214 -13.32 -6.84 5.98
CA ASP A 214 -14.57 -7.14 6.68
C ASP A 214 -14.50 -6.59 8.11
N LEU A 215 -14.81 -5.29 8.24
CA LEU A 215 -14.68 -4.59 9.52
C LEU A 215 -15.67 -5.13 10.57
N ALA A 216 -16.87 -5.55 10.16
CA ALA A 216 -17.85 -6.13 11.09
C ALA A 216 -17.32 -7.41 11.72
N LYS A 217 -16.79 -8.32 10.90
CA LYS A 217 -16.14 -9.56 11.38
C LYS A 217 -14.91 -9.27 12.22
N PHE A 218 -14.11 -8.28 11.83
CA PHE A 218 -12.93 -7.87 12.59
C PHE A 218 -13.31 -7.36 13.99
N LEU A 219 -14.30 -6.47 14.09
CA LEU A 219 -14.80 -5.95 15.37
C LEU A 219 -15.42 -7.05 16.23
N GLN A 220 -16.10 -8.03 15.63
CA GLN A 220 -16.60 -9.21 16.34
C GLN A 220 -15.44 -10.04 16.93
N ALA A 221 -14.35 -10.22 16.19
CA ALA A 221 -13.16 -10.90 16.70
C ALA A 221 -12.52 -10.15 17.88
N LEU A 222 -12.59 -8.81 17.88
CA LEU A 222 -12.12 -7.98 18.99
C LEU A 222 -12.99 -8.09 20.25
N GLN A 223 -14.31 -8.27 20.13
CA GLN A 223 -15.21 -8.40 21.29
C GLN A 223 -14.89 -9.62 22.17
N GLY A 224 -14.29 -10.66 21.60
CA GLY A 224 -13.85 -11.85 22.34
C GLY A 224 -12.54 -11.67 23.12
N LEU A 225 -11.89 -10.51 23.01
CA LEU A 225 -10.57 -10.27 23.59
C LEU A 225 -10.70 -9.64 24.98
N GLY A 226 -10.25 -10.38 26.00
CA GLY A 226 -10.10 -9.88 27.36
C GLY A 226 -8.75 -9.20 27.59
N PRO A 227 -8.60 -8.45 28.70
CA PRO A 227 -7.36 -7.74 29.05
C PRO A 227 -6.18 -8.68 29.39
N GLU A 228 -6.43 -9.98 29.53
CA GLU A 228 -5.44 -10.98 29.95
C GLU A 228 -4.36 -11.27 28.89
N ARG A 229 -4.62 -10.99 27.61
CA ARG A 229 -3.64 -11.18 26.53
C ARG A 229 -3.44 -9.89 25.73
N PRO A 230 -2.18 -9.52 25.43
CA PRO A 230 -1.93 -8.39 24.56
C PRO A 230 -2.39 -8.70 23.14
N VAL A 231 -2.82 -7.68 22.42
CA VAL A 231 -3.35 -7.77 21.06
C VAL A 231 -2.35 -7.21 20.08
N CYS A 232 -2.17 -7.92 18.96
CA CYS A 232 -1.39 -7.48 17.82
C CYS A 232 -2.32 -7.37 16.61
N ILE A 233 -2.57 -6.15 16.13
CA ILE A 233 -3.31 -5.92 14.89
C ILE A 233 -2.29 -5.64 13.80
N LEU A 234 -2.29 -6.47 12.77
CA LEU A 234 -1.42 -6.36 11.61
C LEU A 234 -2.22 -5.87 10.42
N ALA A 235 -1.59 -5.05 9.59
CA ALA A 235 -2.15 -4.64 8.32
C ALA A 235 -1.02 -4.40 7.32
N GLY A 236 -1.34 -4.38 6.05
CA GLY A 236 -0.37 -4.03 5.03
C GLY A 236 -1.06 -3.57 3.75
N GLY A 237 -0.25 -3.11 2.81
CA GLY A 237 -0.70 -2.44 1.61
C GLY A 237 0.20 -1.25 1.31
N GLU A 238 -0.33 -0.21 0.67
CA GLU A 238 0.46 0.92 0.22
C GLU A 238 -0.34 2.23 0.32
N THR A 239 0.07 3.10 1.25
CA THR A 239 -0.58 4.42 1.43
C THR A 239 0.00 5.47 0.50
N THR A 240 -0.66 6.62 0.42
CA THR A 240 -0.18 7.79 -0.33
C THR A 240 -0.12 9.01 0.56
N VAL A 241 0.83 9.89 0.26
CA VAL A 241 1.00 11.18 0.95
C VAL A 241 0.83 12.30 -0.04
N GLN A 242 0.06 13.33 0.33
CA GLN A 242 -0.03 14.55 -0.45
C GLN A 242 1.13 15.49 -0.08
N LEU A 243 2.00 15.77 -1.06
CA LEU A 243 3.13 16.68 -0.87
C LEU A 243 2.64 18.13 -0.97
N GLN A 244 2.79 18.86 0.14
CA GLN A 244 2.48 20.27 0.30
C GLN A 244 3.72 21.08 0.67
N GLY A 245 4.67 20.47 1.38
CA GLY A 245 5.92 21.08 1.81
C GLY A 245 7.16 20.66 1.02
N THR A 246 8.32 21.09 1.50
CA THR A 246 9.64 20.74 0.94
C THR A 246 10.47 19.88 1.88
N GLY A 247 9.84 19.37 2.94
CA GLY A 247 10.47 18.51 3.92
C GLY A 247 10.91 17.16 3.37
N LYS A 248 11.57 16.41 4.25
CA LYS A 248 12.04 15.05 3.99
C LYS A 248 11.22 14.08 4.84
N GLY A 249 10.71 13.02 4.23
CA GLY A 249 9.86 12.04 4.88
C GLY A 249 9.35 10.99 3.90
N GLY A 250 8.56 10.05 4.41
CA GLY A 250 7.82 9.10 3.62
C GLY A 250 6.46 8.81 4.23
N ARG A 251 5.66 8.02 3.52
CA ARG A 251 4.26 7.73 3.89
C ARG A 251 4.16 6.95 5.19
N ASN A 252 5.10 6.04 5.48
CA ASN A 252 5.09 5.25 6.71
C ASN A 252 5.43 6.12 7.92
N GLN A 253 6.45 6.96 7.80
CA GLN A 253 6.82 7.92 8.84
C GLN A 253 5.71 8.95 9.07
N GLU A 254 5.12 9.49 8.00
CA GLU A 254 4.01 10.44 8.12
C GLU A 254 2.77 9.79 8.76
N LEU A 255 2.46 8.52 8.43
CA LEU A 255 1.39 7.75 9.05
C LEU A 255 1.59 7.63 10.56
N VAL A 256 2.78 7.22 10.99
CA VAL A 256 3.13 7.07 12.41
C VAL A 256 2.98 8.40 13.15
N LEU A 257 3.49 9.48 12.57
CA LEU A 257 3.42 10.81 13.19
C LEU A 257 1.97 11.31 13.31
N ARG A 258 1.13 11.07 12.28
CA ARG A 258 -0.30 11.40 12.30
C ARG A 258 -1.09 10.57 13.31
N VAL A 259 -0.80 9.27 13.43
CA VAL A 259 -1.40 8.41 14.45
C VAL A 259 -1.01 8.90 15.85
N GLY A 260 0.26 9.20 16.09
CA GLY A 260 0.72 9.76 17.37
C GLY A 260 -0.01 11.07 17.73
N LEU A 261 -0.19 11.97 16.76
CA LEU A 261 -0.95 13.20 16.94
C LEU A 261 -2.44 12.95 17.21
N GLY A 262 -3.06 12.02 16.49
CA GLY A 262 -4.46 11.65 16.68
C GLY A 262 -4.72 11.06 18.08
N LEU A 263 -3.85 10.16 18.53
CA LEU A 263 -3.92 9.57 19.87
C LEU A 263 -3.74 10.63 20.97
N HIS A 264 -2.77 11.53 20.83
CA HIS A 264 -2.58 12.63 21.77
C HIS A 264 -3.84 13.52 21.89
N ARG A 265 -4.46 13.86 20.76
CA ARG A 265 -5.70 14.66 20.74
C ARG A 265 -6.88 13.92 21.36
N ALA A 266 -6.98 12.60 21.19
CA ALA A 266 -8.01 11.78 21.82
C ALA A 266 -7.85 11.77 23.35
N GLN A 267 -6.63 11.57 23.85
CA GLN A 267 -6.34 11.61 25.28
C GLN A 267 -6.66 12.97 25.92
N ALA A 268 -6.38 14.08 25.23
CA ALA A 268 -6.66 15.42 25.74
C ALA A 268 -8.17 15.73 25.89
N ARG A 269 -9.03 15.06 25.12
CA ARG A 269 -10.49 15.24 25.18
C ARG A 269 -11.14 14.45 26.31
N GLU A 270 -10.47 13.42 26.81
CA GLU A 270 -11.01 12.49 27.81
C GLU A 270 -10.17 12.54 29.10
N ALA A 271 -10.59 13.34 30.08
CA ALA A 271 -9.91 13.45 31.39
C ALA A 271 -9.78 12.10 32.15
N SER A 272 -10.54 11.09 31.72
CA SER A 272 -10.47 9.70 32.16
C SER A 272 -10.36 8.76 30.95
N SER A 273 -9.41 9.06 30.04
CA SER A 273 -9.27 8.31 28.79
C SER A 273 -8.96 6.82 29.05
N PRO A 274 -9.70 5.88 28.44
CA PRO A 274 -9.40 4.45 28.45
C PRO A 274 -8.00 4.14 27.92
N GLN A 275 -7.45 5.02 27.07
CA GLN A 275 -6.11 4.89 26.48
C GLN A 275 -5.01 4.99 27.54
N GLY A 276 -5.26 5.68 28.66
CA GLY A 276 -4.33 5.71 29.81
C GLY A 276 -4.25 4.39 30.59
N ARG A 277 -5.14 3.43 30.28
CA ARG A 277 -5.16 2.07 30.84
C ARG A 277 -4.58 1.03 29.88
N CYS A 278 -4.03 1.46 28.75
CA CYS A 278 -3.43 0.59 27.76
C CYS A 278 -2.03 1.08 27.40
N GLU A 279 -1.08 0.16 27.33
CA GLU A 279 0.16 0.39 26.60
C GLU A 279 -0.10 0.17 25.11
N ILE A 280 0.25 1.16 24.30
CA ILE A 280 -0.02 1.18 22.85
C ILE A 280 1.28 1.49 22.12
N ILE A 281 1.62 0.67 21.13
CA ILE A 281 2.65 0.97 20.14
C ILE A 281 2.02 0.86 18.76
N PHE A 282 2.19 1.91 17.95
CA PHE A 282 1.87 1.89 16.53
C PHE A 282 3.16 1.92 15.72
N PHE A 283 3.22 1.09 14.68
CA PHE A 283 4.36 0.91 13.80
C PHE A 283 3.91 0.92 12.34
N SER A 284 4.72 1.50 11.46
CA SER A 284 4.57 1.40 10.01
C SER A 284 5.95 1.37 9.35
N GLY A 285 6.16 0.46 8.40
CA GLY A 285 7.40 0.43 7.62
C GLY A 285 7.29 -0.28 6.28
N GLY A 286 8.09 0.19 5.32
CA GLY A 286 8.28 -0.40 4.00
C GLY A 286 9.14 -1.67 4.07
N THR A 287 8.69 -2.73 3.42
CA THR A 287 9.40 -4.02 3.41
C THR A 287 10.68 -4.01 2.58
N ASP A 288 10.90 -2.97 1.77
CA ASP A 288 12.13 -2.70 1.04
C ASP A 288 13.25 -2.09 1.89
N GLY A 289 12.89 -1.65 3.10
CA GLY A 289 13.81 -1.02 4.03
C GLY A 289 13.95 0.49 3.81
N GLN A 290 13.07 1.11 3.01
CA GLN A 290 13.11 2.53 2.70
C GLN A 290 11.70 3.14 2.67
N ASP A 291 11.56 4.33 3.24
CA ASP A 291 10.32 5.10 3.20
C ASP A 291 10.61 6.52 2.71
N GLY A 292 10.11 6.84 1.51
CA GLY A 292 10.48 8.06 0.79
C GLY A 292 11.98 8.13 0.47
N PRO A 293 12.54 9.33 0.23
CA PRO A 293 13.96 9.51 -0.05
C PRO A 293 14.80 9.50 1.25
N THR A 294 14.63 8.48 2.10
CA THR A 294 15.25 8.40 3.43
C THR A 294 16.00 7.08 3.64
N GLU A 295 16.82 6.98 4.69
CA GLU A 295 17.49 5.73 5.08
C GLU A 295 16.66 4.87 6.04
N ALA A 296 15.52 5.41 6.50
CA ALA A 296 14.60 4.70 7.36
C ALA A 296 13.55 3.98 6.52
N ALA A 297 13.17 2.80 6.96
CA ALA A 297 12.05 2.03 6.42
C ALA A 297 10.70 2.55 6.93
N GLY A 298 10.69 3.35 8.00
CA GLY A 298 9.48 3.78 8.67
C GLY A 298 9.76 4.32 10.06
N ALA A 299 8.76 4.23 10.94
CA ALA A 299 8.88 4.66 12.33
C ALA A 299 7.91 3.91 13.26
N PHE A 300 7.99 4.18 14.55
CA PHE A 300 6.98 3.78 15.52
C PHE A 300 6.69 4.89 16.54
N CYS A 301 5.49 4.87 17.14
CA CYS A 301 5.10 5.81 18.17
C CYS A 301 4.30 5.13 19.29
N ASN A 302 4.25 5.79 20.43
CA ASN A 302 3.31 5.54 21.51
C ASN A 302 2.46 6.82 21.74
N PRO A 303 1.40 6.79 22.56
CA PRO A 303 0.57 7.97 22.82
C PRO A 303 1.32 9.16 23.44
N GLY A 304 2.45 8.94 24.10
CA GLY A 304 3.30 9.97 24.70
C GLY A 304 4.12 10.79 23.71
N LEU A 305 4.24 10.35 22.45
CA LEU A 305 5.09 10.94 21.40
C LEU A 305 4.99 12.48 21.36
N VAL A 306 3.78 13.03 21.28
CA VAL A 306 3.58 14.48 21.12
C VAL A 306 3.98 15.24 22.38
N ALA A 307 3.62 14.73 23.57
CA ALA A 307 3.94 15.38 24.82
C ALA A 307 5.47 15.41 25.05
N GLU A 308 6.16 14.33 24.72
CA GLU A 308 7.62 14.24 24.79
C GLU A 308 8.29 15.12 23.73
N ALA A 309 7.75 15.17 22.51
CA ALA A 309 8.27 16.01 21.43
C ALA A 309 8.20 17.50 21.79
N LEU A 310 7.11 17.94 22.41
CA LEU A 310 6.96 19.31 22.90
C LEU A 310 8.00 19.67 23.98
N GLN A 311 8.36 18.71 24.85
CA GLN A 311 9.44 18.91 25.84
C GLN A 311 10.81 19.07 25.18
N GLU A 312 11.02 18.50 23.99
CA GLU A 312 12.22 18.67 23.16
C GLU A 312 12.14 19.87 22.21
N GLY A 313 11.06 20.66 22.26
CA GLY A 313 10.85 21.84 21.41
C GLY A 313 10.46 21.50 19.97
N LEU A 314 9.95 20.30 19.72
CA LEU A 314 9.52 19.83 18.40
C LEU A 314 8.01 19.99 18.23
N ASP A 315 7.59 20.80 17.25
CA ASP A 315 6.19 20.99 16.89
C ASP A 315 5.75 19.98 15.81
N VAL A 316 5.07 18.92 16.25
CA VAL A 316 4.57 17.84 15.39
C VAL A 316 3.72 18.36 14.22
N GLU A 317 2.87 19.35 14.43
CA GLU A 317 1.99 19.88 13.38
C GLU A 317 2.77 20.68 12.34
N ALA A 318 3.79 21.43 12.77
CA ALA A 318 4.71 22.11 11.86
C ALA A 318 5.50 21.12 10.99
N PHE A 319 5.96 20.00 11.55
CA PHE A 319 6.65 18.97 10.77
C PHE A 319 5.71 18.27 9.77
N LEU A 320 4.48 17.97 10.17
CA LEU A 320 3.47 17.36 9.28
C LEU A 320 3.07 18.29 8.13
N SER A 321 2.79 19.56 8.42
CA SER A 321 2.40 20.54 7.39
C SER A 321 3.48 20.78 6.34
N ASN A 322 4.75 20.51 6.66
CA ASN A 322 5.87 20.60 5.73
C ASN A 322 6.33 19.25 5.15
N ASN A 323 5.57 18.15 5.33
CA ASN A 323 5.95 16.78 4.94
C ASN A 323 7.38 16.39 5.39
N ASN A 324 7.72 16.73 6.64
CA ASN A 324 9.09 16.65 7.16
C ASN A 324 9.23 15.59 8.28
N SER A 325 8.51 14.47 8.17
CA SER A 325 8.44 13.41 9.19
C SER A 325 9.79 12.77 9.49
N TYR A 326 10.69 12.63 8.51
CA TYR A 326 12.03 12.08 8.74
C TYR A 326 12.87 12.97 9.66
N THR A 327 12.86 14.27 9.39
CA THR A 327 13.60 15.23 10.21
C THR A 327 13.05 15.26 11.63
N PHE A 328 11.73 15.18 11.79
CA PHE A 328 11.09 15.05 13.10
C PHE A 328 11.65 13.84 13.86
N PHE A 329 11.54 12.63 13.30
CA PHE A 329 11.97 11.42 14.00
C PHE A 329 13.49 11.34 14.18
N SER A 330 14.28 11.95 13.30
CA SER A 330 15.74 12.05 13.45
C SER A 330 16.14 12.90 14.65
N GLN A 331 15.37 13.96 14.94
CA GLN A 331 15.61 14.85 16.08
C GLN A 331 15.02 14.27 17.36
N PHE A 332 13.79 13.77 17.30
CA PHE A 332 13.05 13.26 18.44
C PHE A 332 13.75 12.05 19.07
N LYS A 333 14.10 12.16 20.35
CA LYS A 333 14.84 11.13 21.08
C LYS A 333 16.10 10.66 20.33
N GLY A 334 16.75 11.55 19.57
CA GLY A 334 17.95 11.22 18.81
C GLY A 334 17.79 10.08 17.80
N GLY A 335 16.60 9.91 17.18
CA GLY A 335 16.39 8.91 16.14
C GLY A 335 15.87 7.56 16.62
N HIS A 336 15.65 7.36 17.93
CA HIS A 336 15.24 6.06 18.48
C HIS A 336 13.89 5.54 17.96
N HIS A 337 13.05 6.42 17.43
CA HIS A 337 11.74 6.09 16.87
C HIS A 337 11.76 5.77 15.38
N LEU A 338 12.89 5.95 14.69
CA LEU A 338 13.07 5.52 13.30
C LEU A 338 13.23 4.01 13.23
N LEU A 339 12.59 3.40 12.23
CA LEU A 339 12.90 2.04 11.83
C LEU A 339 14.02 2.06 10.80
N VAL A 340 15.22 1.60 11.17
CA VAL A 340 16.37 1.50 10.26
C VAL A 340 16.76 0.03 10.09
N THR A 341 16.30 -0.59 9.00
CA THR A 341 16.62 -1.98 8.65
C THR A 341 17.80 -2.08 7.69
N GLY A 342 18.14 -0.99 7.00
CA GLY A 342 18.87 -1.05 5.74
C GLY A 342 18.02 -1.66 4.61
N LEU A 343 18.55 -1.64 3.39
CA LEU A 343 17.88 -2.23 2.23
C LEU A 343 17.74 -3.75 2.41
N THR A 344 16.51 -4.25 2.31
CA THR A 344 16.20 -5.67 2.57
C THR A 344 16.42 -6.54 1.33
N GLY A 345 16.46 -5.93 0.14
CA GLY A 345 16.57 -6.65 -1.14
C GLY A 345 15.25 -7.29 -1.62
N THR A 346 14.12 -6.98 -0.98
CA THR A 346 12.77 -7.39 -1.41
C THR A 346 11.83 -6.19 -1.39
N ASN A 347 10.62 -6.32 -1.96
CA ASN A 347 9.56 -5.33 -1.79
C ASN A 347 8.20 -6.03 -1.95
N VAL A 348 7.42 -6.02 -0.88
CA VAL A 348 6.02 -6.47 -0.84
C VAL A 348 5.13 -5.40 -0.19
N MET A 349 5.42 -4.13 -0.49
CA MET A 349 4.74 -2.94 0.03
C MET A 349 5.00 -2.69 1.53
N ASP A 350 4.07 -2.04 2.23
CA ASP A 350 4.21 -1.62 3.63
C ASP A 350 3.56 -2.64 4.59
N ILE A 351 4.08 -2.70 5.82
CA ILE A 351 3.47 -3.40 6.96
C ILE A 351 3.22 -2.39 8.09
N GLN A 352 2.03 -2.45 8.67
CA GLN A 352 1.64 -1.75 9.88
C GLN A 352 1.35 -2.74 11.00
N ALA A 353 1.66 -2.33 12.23
CA ALA A 353 1.34 -3.10 13.43
C ALA A 353 0.86 -2.19 14.56
N ILE A 354 -0.18 -2.63 15.26
CA ILE A 354 -0.63 -2.05 16.52
C ILE A 354 -0.45 -3.11 17.61
N LEU A 355 0.31 -2.78 18.64
CA LEU A 355 0.42 -3.58 19.85
C LEU A 355 -0.35 -2.88 20.96
N ILE A 356 -1.32 -3.57 21.58
CA ILE A 356 -2.12 -3.04 22.69
C ILE A 356 -2.09 -4.03 23.85
N ARG A 357 -1.76 -3.55 25.05
CA ARG A 357 -1.80 -4.32 26.29
C ARG A 357 -2.54 -3.53 27.37
N ALA A 358 -3.50 -4.15 28.05
CA ALA A 358 -4.14 -3.55 29.22
C ALA A 358 -3.15 -3.44 30.40
N VAL A 359 -3.24 -2.37 31.18
CA VAL A 359 -2.36 -2.05 32.32
C VAL A 359 -3.11 -2.18 33.65
#